data_AF-A0A7G2IVY6-F1
#
_entry.id   AF-A0A7G2IVY6-F1
#
_cell.length_a   1.000
_cell.length_b   1.000
_cell.length_c   1.000
_cell.angle_alpha   90.00
_cell.angle_beta   90.00
_cell.angle_gamma   90.00
#
_symmetry.space_group_name_H-M   'P 1'
#
loop_
_entity.id
_entity.type
_entity.pdbx_description
1 polymer ?
#
loop_
_entity_poly.entity_id
_entity_poly.type
_entity_poly.pdbx_seq_one_letter_code
_entity_poly.pdbx_strand_id
1 'polypeptide(L)' 'MLDYIHSETRLQYPEYRAPGSDKWQRISWDDAINRIARLMKDDRDANFIEKKCPGRYRQPMVHHGHAMLLSGK' A
#
# COMPACT_ATOMS: atom_id res chain seq x y z
N MET A 1 28.18 3.68 -14.42
CA MET A 1 27.03 2.73 -14.51
C MET A 1 27.31 1.46 -13.70
N LEU A 2 28.53 0.94 -13.74
CA LEU A 2 28.92 -0.27 -13.00
C LEU A 2 28.78 -0.12 -11.47
N ASP A 3 29.05 1.06 -10.93
CA ASP A 3 29.01 1.32 -9.48
C ASP A 3 27.62 1.19 -8.87
N TYR A 4 26.56 1.39 -9.66
CA TYR A 4 25.18 1.21 -9.19
C TYR A 4 24.84 -0.27 -8.99
N ILE A 5 25.43 -1.16 -9.80
CA ILE A 5 25.22 -2.60 -9.68
C ILE A 5 25.88 -3.13 -8.40
N HIS A 6 27.07 -2.63 -8.07
CA HIS A 6 27.85 -3.03 -6.89
C HIS A 6 27.68 -2.11 -5.67
N SER A 7 26.63 -1.28 -5.64
CA SER A 7 26.37 -0.37 -4.53
C SER A 7 26.15 -1.13 -3.21
N GLU A 8 26.79 -0.65 -2.14
CA GLU A 8 26.67 -1.22 -0.78
C GLU A 8 25.24 -1.18 -0.21
N THR A 9 24.41 -0.24 -0.68
CA THR A 9 23.03 -0.04 -0.21
C THR A 9 22.01 -0.91 -0.95
N ARG A 10 22.46 -1.78 -1.86
CA ARG A 10 21.57 -2.69 -2.59
C ARG A 10 20.95 -3.71 -1.63
N LEU A 11 19.62 -3.80 -1.67
CA LEU A 11 18.89 -4.80 -0.90
C LEU A 11 19.25 -6.21 -1.35
N GLN A 12 19.58 -7.07 -0.39
CA GLN A 12 20.03 -8.43 -0.64
C GLN A 12 18.98 -9.48 -0.26
N TYR A 13 18.09 -9.15 0.68
CA TYR A 13 17.14 -10.09 1.26
C TYR A 13 15.75 -9.48 1.34
N PRO A 14 14.70 -10.31 1.37
CA PRO A 14 13.37 -9.87 1.78
C PRO A 14 13.39 -9.44 3.24
N GLU A 15 12.75 -8.31 3.50
CA GLU A 15 12.62 -7.75 4.85
C GLU A 15 11.15 -7.42 5.11
N TYR A 16 10.71 -7.72 6.33
CA TYR A 16 9.36 -7.45 6.81
C TYR A 16 9.39 -6.42 7.92
N ARG A 17 8.46 -5.46 7.85
CA ARG A 17 8.19 -4.49 8.90
C ARG A 17 6.79 -4.72 9.42
N ALA A 18 6.67 -5.07 10.70
CA ALA A 18 5.38 -5.25 11.34
C ALA A 18 4.63 -3.91 11.50
N PRO A 19 3.28 -3.92 11.53
CA PRO A 19 2.49 -2.74 11.84
C PRO A 19 2.96 -2.09 13.15
N GLY A 20 3.21 -0.79 13.13
CA GLY A 20 3.70 -0.04 14.29
C GLY A 20 5.18 -0.25 14.64
N SER A 21 5.90 -1.16 13.97
CA SER A 21 7.35 -1.32 14.15
C SER A 21 8.12 -0.18 13.46
N ASP A 22 9.29 0.17 13.97
CA ASP A 22 10.28 1.06 13.34
C ASP A 22 11.45 0.28 12.71
N LYS A 23 11.49 -1.05 12.90
CA LYS A 23 12.59 -1.92 12.46
C LYS A 23 12.16 -2.92 11.39
N TRP A 24 13.12 -3.22 10.52
CA TRP A 24 13.05 -4.30 9.54
C TRP A 24 13.55 -5.62 10.12
N GLN A 25 12.92 -6.71 9.69
CA GLN A 25 13.30 -8.07 10.05
C GLN A 25 13.52 -8.87 8.78
N ARG A 26 14.69 -9.48 8.63
CA ARG A 26 14.97 -10.39 7.52
C ARG A 26 14.05 -11.61 7.59
N ILE A 27 13.47 -11.98 6.45
CA ILE A 27 12.64 -13.18 6.31
C ILE A 27 13.10 -14.02 5.11
N SER A 28 12.61 -15.25 5.01
CA SER A 28 12.85 -16.08 3.83
C SER A 28 12.01 -15.60 2.63
N TRP A 29 12.43 -15.96 1.42
CA TRP A 29 11.64 -15.70 0.21
C TRP A 29 10.29 -16.39 0.22
N ASP A 30 10.22 -17.62 0.74
CA ASP A 30 8.97 -18.38 0.86
C ASP A 30 7.99 -17.68 1.82
N ASP A 31 8.47 -17.25 2.99
CA ASP A 31 7.66 -16.48 3.95
C ASP A 31 7.14 -15.16 3.36
N ALA A 32 7.99 -14.46 2.58
CA ALA A 32 7.63 -13.20 1.97
C ALA A 32 6.49 -13.38 0.97
N ILE A 33 6.62 -14.35 0.07
CA ILE A 33 5.63 -14.66 -0.96
C ILE A 33 4.32 -15.13 -0.30
N ASN A 34 4.40 -16.04 0.67
CA ASN A 34 3.23 -16.58 1.34
C ASN A 34 2.43 -15.50 2.10
N ARG A 35 3.11 -14.58 2.80
CA ARG A 35 2.46 -13.44 3.47
C ARG A 35 1.76 -12.53 2.49
N ILE A 36 2.45 -12.12 1.42
CA ILE A 36 1.90 -11.21 0.41
C ILE A 36 0.69 -11.84 -0.25
N ALA A 37 0.79 -13.11 -0.67
CA ALA A 37 -0.30 -13.82 -1.32
C ALA A 37 -1.54 -13.94 -0.42
N ARG A 38 -1.36 -14.14 0.90
CA ARG A 38 -2.48 -14.15 1.84
C ARG A 38 -3.16 -12.80 1.97
N LEU A 39 -2.40 -11.73 2.17
CA LEU A 39 -2.98 -10.39 2.25
C LEU A 39 -3.71 -10.00 0.96
N MET A 40 -3.13 -10.32 -0.20
CA MET A 40 -3.77 -10.09 -1.49
C MET A 40 -5.08 -10.87 -1.64
N LYS A 41 -5.10 -12.14 -1.20
CA LYS A 41 -6.30 -12.97 -1.29
C LYS A 41 -7.39 -12.47 -0.36
N ASP A 42 -7.06 -12.14 0.89
CA ASP A 42 -8.03 -11.71 1.88
C ASP A 42 -8.70 -10.40 1.46
N ASP A 43 -7.92 -9.45 0.93
CA ASP A 43 -8.46 -8.20 0.38
C ASP A 43 -9.32 -8.43 -0.87
N ARG A 44 -8.85 -9.28 -1.80
CA ARG A 44 -9.60 -9.62 -3.00
C ARG A 44 -10.93 -10.27 -2.63
N ASP A 45 -10.94 -11.29 -1.79
CA ASP A 45 -12.17 -11.99 -1.43
C ASP A 45 -13.17 -11.07 -0.73
N ALA A 46 -12.69 -10.13 0.08
CA ALA A 46 -13.54 -9.17 0.78
C ALA A 46 -14.13 -8.09 -0.14
N ASN A 47 -13.39 -7.65 -1.16
CA ASN A 47 -13.71 -6.45 -1.93
C ASN A 47 -14.03 -6.69 -3.40
N PHE A 48 -13.90 -7.92 -3.91
CA PHE A 48 -14.11 -8.22 -5.32
C PHE A 48 -15.58 -8.06 -5.73
N ILE A 49 -15.80 -7.33 -6.82
CA ILE A 49 -17.12 -7.09 -7.41
C ILE A 49 -17.17 -7.82 -8.75
N GLU A 50 -17.82 -8.99 -8.79
CA GLU A 50 -17.90 -9.81 -10.00
C GLU A 50 -18.74 -9.13 -11.10
N LYS A 51 -19.88 -8.54 -10.73
CA LYS A 51 -20.76 -7.80 -11.63
C LYS A 51 -21.10 -6.46 -11.01
N LYS A 52 -20.93 -5.39 -11.79
CA LYS A 52 -21.27 -4.03 -11.35
C LYS A 52 -22.79 -3.82 -11.44
N CYS A 53 -23.39 -3.28 -10.39
CA CYS A 53 -24.73 -2.70 -10.45
C CYS A 53 -24.63 -1.31 -11.10
N PRO A 54 -25.48 -0.96 -12.09
CA PRO A 54 -25.46 0.36 -12.71
C PRO A 54 -25.74 1.44 -11.65
N GLY A 55 -24.81 2.39 -11.47
CA GLY A 55 -25.02 3.58 -10.61
C GLY A 55 -24.06 3.75 -9.44
N ARG A 56 -23.18 2.78 -9.13
CA ARG A 56 -22.23 2.93 -8.01
C ARG A 56 -20.89 3.54 -8.46
N TYR A 57 -20.86 4.84 -8.70
CA TYR A 57 -19.60 5.59 -8.81
C TYR A 57 -19.09 5.88 -7.38
N ARG A 58 -18.20 5.02 -6.86
CA ARG A 58 -17.48 5.34 -5.62
C ARG A 58 -16.27 6.21 -5.98
N GLN A 59 -16.47 7.53 -6.06
CA GLN A 59 -15.34 8.48 -5.97
C GLN A 59 -14.95 8.61 -4.49
N PRO A 60 -13.66 8.64 -4.13
CA PRO A 60 -13.27 8.96 -2.76
C PRO A 60 -13.64 10.42 -2.50
N MET A 61 -14.55 10.67 -1.55
CA MET A 61 -14.80 12.03 -1.05
C MET A 61 -13.56 12.50 -0.29
N VAL A 62 -12.71 13.25 -0.99
CA VAL A 62 -11.75 14.14 -0.34
C VAL A 62 -12.51 15.33 0.22
N HIS A 63 -12.90 15.29 1.49
CA HIS A 63 -13.30 16.49 2.23
C HIS A 63 -12.07 17.38 2.40
N HIS A 64 -11.79 18.24 1.43
CA HIS A 64 -10.92 19.40 1.64
C HIS A 64 -11.74 20.45 2.39
N GLY A 65 -11.56 20.48 3.71
CA GLY A 65 -11.97 21.63 4.51
C GLY A 65 -11.12 22.83 4.14
N HIS A 66 -11.75 23.86 3.58
CA HIS A 66 -11.24 25.22 3.64
C HIS A 66 -12.42 26.16 3.85
N ALA A 67 -12.83 26.29 5.12
CA ALA A 67 -13.59 27.44 5.56
C ALA A 67 -12.60 28.59 5.75
N MET A 68 -12.47 29.45 4.74
CA MET A 68 -11.78 30.73 4.90
C MET A 68 -12.68 31.86 4.38
N LEU A 69 -13.20 32.60 5.35
CA LEU A 69 -13.67 33.98 5.36
C LEU A 69 -13.67 34.72 4.01
N LEU A 70 -14.85 35.14 3.57
CA LEU A 70 -15.00 36.35 2.75
C LEU A 70 -16.04 37.28 3.40
N SER A 71 -15.49 38.27 4.10
CA SER A 71 -16.10 39.57 4.35
C SER A 71 -16.33 40.29 3.00
N GLY A 72 -17.48 40.95 2.84
CA GLY A 72 -17.60 42.08 1.91
C GLY A 72 -18.86 42.15 1.05
N LYS A 73 -20.01 42.50 1.66
CA LYS A 73 -20.84 43.68 1.35
C LYS A 73 -22.14 43.64 2.14
#